data_AF-A0AAD8DHS8-F1
#
_entry.id   AF-A0AAD8DHS8-F1
#
_cell.length_a   1.000
_cell.length_b   1.000
_cell.length_c   1.000
_cell.angle_alpha   90.00
_cell.angle_beta   90.00
_cell.angle_gamma   90.00
#
_symmetry.space_group_name_H-M   'P 1'
#
loop_
_entity.id
_entity.type
_entity.pdbx_description
1 polymer ?
#
loop_
_entity_poly.entity_id
_entity_poly.type
_entity_poly.pdbx_seq_one_letter_code
_entity_poly.pdbx_strand_id
1 'polypeptide(L)'
;MPRRRSVLTTLLIVLPWTILLTIWHQNPATRYLTILRKETYENSTAKSLQFLINVTQIKEEQHTACTHQQEVTPAQQTARRYVYSRPPGWSRWLPTIYVITPTYTRPVQKAELTRLANTFLHVPNLHWMVVEDSPRRTNLVDSLLERSGLNFTHLNVESPKSVRIGLAKDSSHTPRGTLQRNLGLRWLRENLILSDSLEGVVYFADDDNTYSLELFEEMRSTQKVSVWPVAFVGGLRYEAPKVNTAGKVVGWKTVFDPNRPFAIDMAGFAINVRLVLKRPWANFQLSGVKGGYQETSLLKDLVTIAELEPKAANCTKVLVWHTRTEKPTLVNEGRQGFTDLKVEV
;
A
#
# COMPACT_ATOMS: atom_id res chain seq x y z
N MET A 1 -27.92 30.14 -56.94
CA MET A 1 -28.63 29.34 -55.91
C MET A 1 -27.66 28.33 -55.31
N PRO A 2 -27.14 28.51 -54.09
CA PRO A 2 -26.29 27.53 -53.44
C PRO A 2 -27.15 26.35 -52.98
N ARG A 3 -26.71 25.12 -53.27
CA ARG A 3 -27.43 23.88 -52.98
C ARG A 3 -27.74 23.79 -51.48
N ARG A 4 -29.02 23.65 -51.12
CA ARG A 4 -29.57 23.49 -49.76
C ARG A 4 -28.81 22.52 -48.84
N ARG A 5 -28.05 21.56 -49.40
CA ARG A 5 -27.20 20.63 -48.63
C ARG A 5 -25.96 21.28 -47.98
N SER A 6 -25.39 22.34 -48.56
CA SER A 6 -24.16 22.99 -48.04
C SER A 6 -24.43 23.88 -46.83
N VAL A 7 -25.64 24.44 -46.71
CA VAL A 7 -26.00 25.34 -45.60
C VAL A 7 -26.17 24.56 -44.30
N LEU A 8 -26.75 23.35 -44.39
CA LEU A 8 -27.02 22.50 -43.23
C LEU A 8 -25.73 21.97 -42.59
N THR A 9 -24.75 21.56 -43.38
CA THR A 9 -23.45 21.07 -42.89
C THR A 9 -22.64 22.18 -42.22
N THR A 10 -22.73 23.41 -42.75
CA THR A 10 -22.03 24.56 -42.17
C THR A 10 -22.66 24.97 -40.82
N LEU A 11 -23.99 24.90 -40.70
CA LEU A 11 -24.71 25.21 -39.46
C LEU A 11 -24.58 24.16 -38.36
N LEU A 12 -24.60 22.86 -38.72
CA LEU A 12 -24.60 21.78 -37.73
C LEU A 12 -23.22 21.29 -37.31
N ILE A 13 -22.17 21.55 -38.12
CA ILE A 13 -20.83 21.02 -37.85
C ILE A 13 -19.82 22.15 -37.66
N VAL A 14 -19.77 23.13 -38.55
CA VAL A 14 -18.72 24.16 -38.50
C VAL A 14 -19.01 25.20 -37.41
N LEU A 15 -20.26 25.60 -37.25
CA LEU A 15 -20.68 26.61 -36.26
C LEU A 15 -20.46 26.18 -34.79
N PRO A 16 -20.82 24.95 -34.38
CA PRO A 16 -20.57 24.49 -33.01
C PRO A 16 -19.07 24.39 -32.69
N TRP A 17 -18.25 23.91 -33.64
CA TRP A 17 -16.81 23.78 -33.44
C TRP A 17 -16.09 25.13 -33.38
N THR A 18 -16.52 26.11 -34.17
CA THR A 18 -15.98 27.48 -34.11
C THR A 18 -16.37 28.21 -32.83
N ILE A 19 -17.58 28.00 -32.31
CA ILE A 19 -18.00 28.49 -31.00
C ILE A 19 -17.19 27.82 -29.87
N LEU A 20 -16.96 26.51 -29.95
CA LEU A 20 -16.17 25.79 -28.94
C LEU A 20 -14.70 26.28 -28.89
N LEU A 21 -14.08 26.48 -30.06
CA LEU A 21 -12.72 26.99 -30.18
C LEU A 21 -12.60 28.45 -29.70
N THR A 22 -13.59 29.29 -29.97
CA THR A 22 -13.60 30.68 -29.48
C THR A 22 -13.81 30.75 -27.97
N ILE A 23 -14.68 29.92 -27.39
CA ILE A 23 -14.85 29.81 -25.92
C ILE A 23 -13.56 29.29 -25.26
N TRP A 24 -12.88 28.32 -25.88
CA TRP A 24 -11.62 27.79 -25.33
C TRP A 24 -10.48 28.81 -25.36
N HIS A 25 -10.38 29.62 -26.42
CA HIS A 25 -9.40 30.70 -26.49
C HIS A 25 -9.73 31.91 -25.60
N GLN A 26 -11.01 32.18 -25.32
CA GLN A 26 -11.42 33.27 -24.43
C GLN A 26 -11.30 32.92 -22.94
N ASN A 27 -11.20 31.64 -22.59
CA ASN A 27 -11.16 31.18 -21.20
C ASN A 27 -9.98 30.24 -20.93
N PRO A 28 -8.72 30.71 -21.05
CA PRO A 28 -7.57 29.89 -20.70
C PRO A 28 -7.60 29.64 -19.18
N ALA A 29 -7.39 28.38 -18.80
CA ALA A 29 -7.36 27.87 -17.42
C ALA A 29 -6.38 28.63 -16.48
N THR A 30 -5.59 29.55 -17.02
CA THR A 30 -4.74 30.50 -16.31
C THR A 30 -5.52 31.44 -15.37
N ARG A 31 -6.77 31.83 -15.64
CA ARG A 31 -7.52 32.70 -14.71
C ARG A 31 -7.90 31.99 -13.40
N TYR A 32 -8.21 30.70 -13.43
CA TYR A 32 -8.51 29.91 -12.22
C TYR A 32 -7.27 29.63 -11.37
N LEU A 33 -6.11 29.40 -12.01
CA LEU A 33 -4.84 29.18 -11.30
C LEU A 33 -4.34 30.45 -10.59
N THR A 34 -4.60 31.64 -11.13
CA THR A 34 -4.21 32.91 -10.48
C THR A 34 -5.08 33.22 -9.25
N ILE A 35 -6.36 32.84 -9.27
CA ILE A 35 -7.28 33.02 -8.12
C ILE A 35 -6.91 32.06 -6.98
N LEU A 36 -6.64 30.78 -7.29
CA LEU A 36 -6.19 29.80 -6.30
C LEU A 36 -4.82 30.13 -5.69
N ARG A 37 -3.91 30.73 -6.48
CA ARG A 37 -2.60 31.20 -6.00
C ARG A 37 -2.70 32.44 -5.10
N LYS A 38 -3.71 33.29 -5.32
CA LYS A 38 -3.93 34.50 -4.51
C LYS A 38 -4.49 34.16 -3.13
N GLU A 39 -5.39 33.18 -3.03
CA GLU A 39 -5.91 32.69 -1.74
C GLU A 39 -4.85 31.95 -0.89
N THR A 40 -3.85 31.31 -1.51
CA THR A 40 -2.75 30.65 -0.77
C THR A 40 -1.68 31.63 -0.28
N TYR A 41 -1.45 32.73 -0.99
CA TYR A 41 -0.45 33.74 -0.59
C TYR A 41 -0.96 34.69 0.50
N GLU A 42 -2.23 35.07 0.49
CA GLU A 42 -2.83 35.93 1.53
C GLU A 42 -2.98 35.19 2.88
N ASN A 43 -3.24 33.88 2.87
CA ASN A 43 -3.31 33.08 4.11
C ASN A 43 -1.94 32.79 4.75
N SER A 44 -0.85 32.83 3.98
CA SER A 44 0.51 32.55 4.50
C SER A 44 1.24 33.79 5.02
N THR A 45 0.87 34.99 4.57
CA THR A 45 1.52 36.26 4.98
C THR A 45 0.89 36.88 6.22
N ALA A 46 -0.39 36.61 6.50
CA ALA A 46 -1.06 37.14 7.70
C ALA A 46 -0.56 36.53 9.03
N LYS A 47 0.01 35.31 9.02
CA LYS A 47 0.55 34.67 10.25
C LYS A 47 2.00 35.01 10.55
N SER A 48 2.80 35.41 9.56
CA SER A 48 4.23 35.71 9.74
C SER A 48 4.49 37.17 10.11
N LEU A 49 3.62 38.11 9.72
CA LEU A 49 3.77 39.53 10.04
C LEU A 49 3.41 39.91 11.49
N GLN A 50 2.65 39.07 12.20
CA GLN A 50 2.29 39.35 13.60
C GLN A 50 3.42 39.02 14.60
N PHE A 51 4.43 38.26 14.17
CA PHE A 51 5.57 37.89 15.01
C PHE A 51 6.73 38.91 14.93
N LEU A 52 6.77 39.76 13.89
CA LEU A 52 7.89 40.67 13.61
C LEU A 52 7.69 42.11 14.10
N ILE A 53 6.54 42.46 14.67
CA ILE A 53 6.24 43.85 15.08
C ILE A 53 6.53 44.11 16.58
N ASN A 54 6.77 43.09 17.40
CA ASN A 54 6.95 43.25 18.85
C ASN A 54 8.40 43.48 19.35
N VAL A 55 9.38 43.70 18.47
CA VAL A 55 10.82 43.76 18.89
C VAL A 55 11.48 45.12 18.70
N THR A 56 10.77 46.17 18.29
CA THR A 56 11.40 47.48 18.02
C THR A 56 10.74 48.66 18.72
N GLN A 57 10.62 48.59 20.04
CA GLN A 57 10.62 49.79 20.89
C GLN A 57 11.26 49.47 22.23
N ILE A 58 12.43 50.05 22.50
CA ILE A 58 12.76 50.80 23.72
C ILE A 58 14.08 51.54 23.50
N LYS A 59 14.05 52.82 23.83
CA LYS A 59 15.01 53.91 23.65
C LYS A 59 16.41 53.69 24.26
N GLU A 60 17.38 54.33 23.62
CA GLU A 60 18.65 54.75 24.20
C GLU A 60 18.43 55.71 25.39
N GLU A 61 19.11 55.44 26.50
CA GLU A 61 19.48 56.45 27.50
C GLU A 61 20.90 56.17 28.03
N GLN A 62 21.59 57.26 28.32
CA GLN A 62 23.04 57.40 28.48
C GLN A 62 23.59 56.97 29.86
N HIS A 63 24.83 56.45 29.84
CA HIS A 63 25.90 56.56 30.84
C HIS A 63 25.66 56.06 32.27
N THR A 64 26.35 54.98 32.65
CA THR A 64 27.29 54.95 33.81
C THR A 64 28.06 53.62 33.84
N ALA A 65 29.35 53.70 34.15
CA ALA A 65 30.27 52.56 34.22
C ALA A 65 29.92 51.62 35.38
N CYS A 66 30.02 50.30 35.15
CA CYS A 66 30.45 49.34 36.17
C CYS A 66 30.83 47.99 35.53
N THR A 67 32.02 47.53 35.87
CA THR A 67 32.64 46.26 35.50
C THR A 67 31.71 45.08 35.79
N HIS A 68 31.35 44.30 34.77
CA HIS A 68 30.70 43.00 34.97
C HIS A 68 31.53 41.91 34.30
N GLN A 69 32.02 40.99 35.13
CA GLN A 69 32.71 39.78 34.74
C GLN A 69 31.84 39.00 33.76
N GLN A 70 32.36 38.70 32.57
CA GLN A 70 31.74 37.74 31.66
C GLN A 70 31.93 36.33 32.23
N GLU A 71 30.95 35.85 33.00
CA GLU A 71 30.73 34.41 33.11
C GLU A 71 30.28 33.91 31.75
N VAL A 72 31.20 33.27 31.03
CA VAL A 72 30.91 32.51 29.83
C VAL A 72 30.09 31.30 30.26
N THR A 73 28.77 31.42 30.22
CA THR A 73 27.88 30.26 30.30
C THR A 73 28.13 29.43 29.03
N PRO A 74 28.57 28.16 29.13
CA PRO A 74 28.71 27.35 27.93
C PRO A 74 27.31 27.14 27.37
N ALA A 75 27.05 27.70 26.18
CA ALA A 75 25.85 27.38 25.42
C ALA A 75 25.76 25.85 25.36
N GLN A 76 24.74 25.28 26.01
CA GLN A 76 24.47 23.85 25.95
C GLN A 76 24.22 23.51 24.48
N GLN A 77 25.27 23.02 23.81
CA GLN A 77 25.17 22.38 22.52
C GLN A 77 24.29 21.15 22.74
N THR A 78 22.99 21.33 22.52
CA THR A 78 22.04 20.23 22.53
C THR A 78 22.32 19.45 21.26
N ALA A 79 23.26 18.51 21.33
CA ALA A 79 23.46 17.54 20.29
C ALA A 79 22.17 16.73 20.18
N ARG A 80 21.27 17.12 19.27
CA ARG A 80 20.16 16.27 18.84
C ARG A 80 20.79 15.07 18.12
N ARG A 81 21.20 14.07 18.89
CA ARG A 81 21.41 12.73 18.37
C ARG A 81 20.04 12.24 17.94
N TYR A 82 19.75 12.34 16.65
CA TYR A 82 18.76 11.48 16.03
C TYR A 82 19.30 10.05 16.14
N VAL A 83 19.03 9.38 17.26
CA VAL A 83 19.22 7.93 17.36
C VAL A 83 18.07 7.31 16.58
N TYR A 84 18.21 7.33 15.26
CA TYR A 84 17.37 6.53 14.39
C TYR A 84 17.81 5.07 14.54
N SER A 85 17.32 4.40 15.58
CA SER A 85 17.44 2.94 15.69
C SER A 85 16.24 2.32 14.98
N ARG A 86 16.37 2.09 13.67
CA ARG A 86 15.47 1.21 12.93
C ARG A 86 16.18 -0.12 12.65
N PRO A 87 15.47 -1.26 12.71
CA PRO A 87 14.06 -1.43 13.12
C PRO A 87 13.87 -1.30 14.66
N PRO A 88 12.62 -1.16 15.15
CA PRO A 88 12.31 -1.34 16.57
C PRO A 88 12.84 -2.69 17.07
N GLY A 89 13.33 -2.73 18.31
CA GLY A 89 13.81 -3.97 18.91
C GLY A 89 12.72 -5.05 18.98
N TRP A 90 13.12 -6.31 18.80
CA TRP A 90 12.22 -7.46 18.94
C TRP A 90 11.76 -7.60 20.39
N SER A 91 10.45 -7.68 20.61
CA SER A 91 9.86 -7.94 21.92
C SER A 91 9.44 -9.39 22.05
N ARG A 92 9.85 -10.07 23.13
CA ARG A 92 9.38 -11.43 23.42
C ARG A 92 7.88 -11.54 23.76
N TRP A 93 7.22 -10.40 23.95
CA TRP A 93 5.83 -10.29 24.40
C TRP A 93 4.87 -9.84 23.30
N LEU A 94 5.39 -9.57 22.09
CA LEU A 94 4.56 -9.17 20.96
C LEU A 94 4.45 -10.32 19.96
N PRO A 95 3.23 -10.67 19.52
CA PRO A 95 3.03 -11.62 18.44
C PRO A 95 3.80 -11.20 17.17
N THR A 96 4.45 -12.17 16.53
CA THR A 96 5.15 -11.95 15.26
C THR A 96 4.15 -11.82 14.12
N ILE A 97 4.29 -10.81 13.28
CA ILE A 97 3.52 -10.66 12.04
C ILE A 97 4.35 -11.23 10.89
N TYR A 98 3.95 -12.38 10.38
CA TYR A 98 4.51 -13.03 9.20
C TYR A 98 3.83 -12.47 7.96
N VAL A 99 4.53 -11.59 7.24
CA VAL A 99 4.00 -10.96 6.02
C VAL A 99 4.49 -11.73 4.81
N ILE A 100 3.58 -12.38 4.08
CA ILE A 100 3.87 -13.09 2.84
C ILE A 100 3.64 -12.14 1.67
N THR A 101 4.72 -11.78 0.98
CA THR A 101 4.71 -10.86 -0.17
C THR A 101 5.15 -11.60 -1.44
N PRO A 102 4.22 -11.99 -2.31
CA PRO A 102 4.57 -12.45 -3.64
C PRO A 102 5.09 -11.27 -4.47
N THR A 103 6.16 -11.47 -5.24
CA THR A 103 6.71 -10.45 -6.15
C THR A 103 7.20 -11.08 -7.45
N TYR A 104 7.43 -10.27 -8.48
CA TYR A 104 7.97 -10.72 -9.76
C TYR A 104 8.74 -9.60 -10.46
N THR A 105 9.67 -9.99 -11.34
CA THR A 105 10.51 -9.05 -12.08
C THR A 105 9.71 -8.20 -13.05
N ARG A 106 9.76 -6.88 -12.85
CA ARG A 106 9.16 -5.84 -13.70
C ARG A 106 9.83 -4.50 -13.42
N PRO A 107 9.69 -3.49 -14.31
CA PRO A 107 10.38 -2.21 -14.16
C PRO A 107 10.17 -1.50 -12.82
N VAL A 108 9.00 -1.64 -12.20
CA VAL A 108 8.69 -0.97 -10.92
C VAL A 108 9.02 -1.82 -9.69
N GLN A 109 9.47 -3.08 -9.83
CA GLN A 109 9.62 -4.03 -8.71
C GLN A 109 10.46 -3.44 -7.57
N LYS A 110 11.62 -2.87 -7.87
CA LYS A 110 12.52 -2.31 -6.85
C LYS A 110 11.89 -1.14 -6.11
N ALA A 111 11.22 -0.24 -6.82
CA ALA A 111 10.50 0.88 -6.22
C ALA A 111 9.37 0.41 -5.29
N GLU A 112 8.63 -0.61 -5.71
CA GLU A 112 7.53 -1.22 -4.95
C GLU A 112 8.01 -1.84 -3.64
N LEU A 113 9.01 -2.71 -3.72
CA LEU A 113 9.62 -3.31 -2.54
C LEU A 113 10.28 -2.27 -1.63
N THR A 114 10.86 -1.21 -2.20
CA THR A 114 11.47 -0.12 -1.41
C THR A 114 10.44 0.62 -0.57
N ARG A 115 9.32 1.06 -1.16
CA ARG A 115 8.27 1.77 -0.40
C ARG A 115 7.58 0.87 0.62
N LEU A 116 7.44 -0.41 0.30
CA LEU A 116 6.91 -1.39 1.23
C LEU A 116 7.85 -1.62 2.41
N ALA A 117 9.14 -1.83 2.15
CA ALA A 117 10.18 -1.95 3.19
C ALA A 117 10.21 -0.72 4.12
N ASN A 118 10.11 0.48 3.55
CA ASN A 118 10.03 1.73 4.31
C ASN A 118 8.87 1.74 5.31
N THR A 119 7.71 1.17 4.93
CA THR A 119 6.56 1.01 5.82
C THR A 119 6.83 -0.04 6.89
N PHE A 120 7.33 -1.21 6.50
CA PHE A 120 7.56 -2.34 7.42
C PHE A 120 8.64 -2.04 8.47
N LEU A 121 9.58 -1.15 8.17
CA LEU A 121 10.61 -0.69 9.10
C LEU A 121 10.05 -0.03 10.38
N HIS A 122 8.77 0.35 10.38
CA HIS A 122 8.09 0.92 11.53
C HIS A 122 7.32 -0.12 12.36
N VAL A 123 7.20 -1.36 11.88
CA VAL A 123 6.37 -2.39 12.50
C VAL A 123 7.25 -3.30 13.36
N PRO A 124 7.09 -3.32 14.70
CA PRO A 124 7.84 -4.23 15.55
C PRO A 124 7.42 -5.68 15.32
N ASN A 125 8.36 -6.61 15.53
CA ASN A 125 8.16 -8.05 15.38
C ASN A 125 7.55 -8.46 14.02
N LEU A 126 7.96 -7.79 12.95
CA LEU A 126 7.57 -8.17 11.59
C LEU A 126 8.62 -9.10 11.00
N HIS A 127 8.18 -10.23 10.46
CA HIS A 127 9.00 -11.14 9.66
C HIS A 127 8.50 -11.11 8.20
N TRP A 128 9.33 -10.59 7.30
CA TRP A 128 8.95 -10.37 5.91
C TRP A 128 9.35 -11.55 5.02
N MET A 129 8.37 -12.30 4.54
CA MET A 129 8.58 -13.43 3.64
C MET A 129 8.36 -12.98 2.19
N VAL A 130 9.44 -12.70 1.47
CA VAL A 130 9.38 -12.33 0.05
C VAL A 130 9.52 -13.58 -0.80
N VAL A 131 8.52 -13.82 -1.66
CA VAL A 131 8.47 -15.01 -2.51
C VAL A 131 8.43 -14.59 -3.97
N GLU A 132 9.56 -14.76 -4.67
CA GLU A 132 9.67 -14.37 -6.08
C GLU A 132 9.02 -15.39 -7.03
N ASP A 133 8.24 -14.90 -8.00
CA ASP A 133 7.84 -15.65 -9.19
C ASP A 133 9.03 -15.73 -10.17
N SER A 134 9.98 -16.58 -9.81
CA SER A 134 11.25 -16.76 -10.53
C SER A 134 11.82 -18.16 -10.29
N PRO A 135 12.53 -18.75 -11.26
CA PRO A 135 13.21 -20.04 -11.07
C PRO A 135 14.35 -19.98 -10.03
N ARG A 136 14.83 -18.77 -9.71
CA ARG A 136 15.87 -18.52 -8.71
C ARG A 136 15.66 -17.18 -8.01
N ARG A 137 16.19 -17.05 -6.80
CA ARG A 137 16.33 -15.75 -6.14
C ARG A 137 17.14 -14.78 -6.99
N THR A 138 16.67 -13.55 -7.15
CA THR A 138 17.33 -12.52 -7.95
C THR A 138 18.26 -11.67 -7.08
N ASN A 139 19.41 -11.26 -7.62
CA ASN A 139 20.37 -10.43 -6.89
C ASN A 139 19.77 -9.08 -6.45
N LEU A 140 18.83 -8.54 -7.23
CA LEU A 140 18.12 -7.31 -6.93
C LEU A 140 17.34 -7.44 -5.62
N VAL A 141 16.51 -8.48 -5.50
CA VAL A 141 15.69 -8.68 -4.30
C VAL A 141 16.55 -9.09 -3.11
N ASP A 142 17.55 -9.94 -3.32
CA ASP A 142 18.51 -10.36 -2.28
C ASP A 142 19.23 -9.13 -1.68
N SER A 143 19.82 -8.28 -2.52
CA SER A 143 20.51 -7.05 -2.10
C SER A 143 19.57 -6.02 -1.49
N LEU A 144 18.30 -5.96 -1.91
CA LEU A 144 17.30 -5.06 -1.32
C LEU A 144 16.95 -5.52 0.10
N LEU A 145 16.71 -6.82 0.29
CA LEU A 145 16.34 -7.39 1.58
C LEU A 145 17.48 -7.29 2.60
N GLU A 146 18.71 -7.63 2.20
CA GLU A 146 19.89 -7.48 3.06
C GLU A 146 20.09 -6.03 3.53
N ARG A 147 19.94 -5.06 2.62
CA ARG A 147 20.09 -3.63 2.94
C ARG A 147 18.90 -3.05 3.70
N SER A 148 17.74 -3.71 3.68
CA SER A 148 16.53 -3.21 4.34
C SER A 148 16.66 -3.18 5.87
N GLY A 149 17.48 -4.06 6.45
CA GLY A 149 17.59 -4.24 7.91
C GLY A 149 16.38 -4.90 8.56
N LEU A 150 15.39 -5.35 7.78
CA LEU A 150 14.23 -6.11 8.27
C LEU A 150 14.63 -7.57 8.56
N ASN A 151 13.88 -8.24 9.42
CA ASN A 151 13.94 -9.71 9.49
C ASN A 151 13.16 -10.26 8.28
N PHE A 152 13.78 -11.12 7.49
CA PHE A 152 13.17 -11.63 6.28
C PHE A 152 13.48 -13.11 6.02
N THR A 153 12.63 -13.71 5.19
CA THR A 153 12.91 -14.96 4.49
C THR A 153 12.74 -14.70 2.99
N HIS A 154 13.75 -15.05 2.21
CA HIS A 154 13.72 -14.90 0.75
C HIS A 154 13.51 -16.27 0.09
N LEU A 155 12.37 -16.45 -0.58
CA LEU A 155 11.97 -17.67 -1.26
C LEU A 155 11.73 -17.40 -2.75
N ASN A 156 11.64 -18.46 -3.55
CA ASN A 156 11.25 -18.35 -4.96
C ASN A 156 10.50 -19.61 -5.42
N VAL A 157 9.54 -19.42 -6.32
CA VAL A 157 8.88 -20.50 -7.08
C VAL A 157 8.37 -19.94 -8.39
N GLU A 158 8.74 -20.57 -9.50
CA GLU A 158 8.34 -20.13 -10.84
C GLU A 158 6.91 -20.59 -11.16
N SER A 159 6.06 -19.66 -11.55
CA SER A 159 4.73 -19.97 -12.09
C SER A 159 4.83 -20.51 -13.53
N PRO A 160 3.94 -21.43 -13.94
CA PRO A 160 3.87 -21.91 -15.32
C PRO A 160 3.81 -20.75 -16.34
N LYS A 161 4.48 -20.90 -17.50
CA LYS A 161 4.55 -19.87 -18.55
C LYS A 161 3.16 -19.37 -18.98
N SER A 162 2.17 -20.25 -19.06
CA SER A 162 0.78 -19.93 -19.43
C SER A 162 0.12 -18.91 -18.49
N VAL A 163 0.40 -19.01 -17.18
CA VAL A 163 -0.12 -18.09 -16.15
C VAL A 163 0.58 -16.73 -16.21
N ARG A 164 1.91 -16.72 -16.45
CA ARG A 164 2.71 -15.48 -16.50
C ARG A 164 2.36 -14.59 -17.70
N ILE A 165 2.12 -15.20 -18.87
CA ILE A 165 1.86 -14.45 -20.12
C ILE A 165 0.37 -14.07 -20.24
N GLY A 166 -0.49 -14.48 -19.29
CA GLY A 166 -1.93 -14.17 -19.35
C GLY A 166 -2.64 -14.83 -20.54
N LEU A 167 -2.05 -15.89 -21.10
CA LEU A 167 -2.55 -16.61 -22.28
C LEU A 167 -3.48 -17.78 -21.92
N ALA A 168 -3.83 -17.95 -20.64
CA ALA A 168 -4.86 -18.90 -20.23
C ALA A 168 -6.21 -18.46 -20.84
N LYS A 169 -6.52 -18.98 -22.02
CA LYS A 169 -7.77 -18.74 -22.77
C LYS A 169 -8.97 -19.50 -22.20
N ASP A 170 -8.73 -20.46 -21.31
CA ASP A 170 -9.79 -21.21 -20.63
C ASP A 170 -9.91 -20.79 -19.17
N SER A 171 -11.14 -20.89 -18.67
CA SER A 171 -11.66 -20.63 -17.32
C SER A 171 -10.83 -21.05 -16.10
N SER A 172 -9.68 -21.71 -16.29
CA SER A 172 -8.65 -21.95 -15.28
C SER A 172 -7.69 -20.75 -15.16
N HIS A 173 -8.21 -19.58 -14.81
CA HIS A 173 -7.38 -18.44 -14.44
C HIS A 173 -6.81 -18.65 -13.03
N THR A 174 -5.66 -19.32 -12.91
CA THR A 174 -4.90 -19.28 -11.66
C THR A 174 -4.46 -17.84 -11.41
N PRO A 175 -4.89 -17.19 -10.31
CA PRO A 175 -4.48 -15.81 -10.05
C PRO A 175 -2.97 -15.70 -9.86
N ARG A 176 -2.41 -14.53 -10.16
CA ARG A 176 -0.99 -14.25 -9.91
C ARG A 176 -0.69 -14.37 -8.41
N GLY A 177 0.53 -14.83 -8.08
CA GLY A 177 0.97 -14.97 -6.70
C GLY A 177 0.46 -16.22 -5.98
N THR A 178 -0.40 -17.05 -6.59
CA THR A 178 -1.01 -18.22 -5.89
C THR A 178 0.05 -19.21 -5.40
N LEU A 179 0.98 -19.62 -6.27
CA LEU A 179 2.04 -20.56 -5.92
C LEU A 179 2.97 -19.98 -4.86
N GLN A 180 3.24 -18.69 -4.96
CA GLN A 180 4.12 -17.95 -4.06
C GLN A 180 3.51 -17.85 -2.64
N ARG A 181 2.22 -17.50 -2.54
CA ARG A 181 1.48 -17.50 -1.27
C ARG A 181 1.43 -18.89 -0.64
N ASN A 182 1.17 -19.93 -1.44
CA ASN A 182 1.17 -21.31 -0.97
C ASN A 182 2.56 -21.78 -0.52
N LEU A 183 3.64 -21.34 -1.19
CA LEU A 183 5.01 -21.62 -0.74
C LEU A 183 5.30 -20.94 0.60
N GLY A 184 4.84 -19.69 0.80
CA GLY A 184 4.93 -19.03 2.11
C GLY A 184 4.19 -19.80 3.22
N LEU A 185 2.96 -20.24 2.94
CA LEU A 185 2.20 -21.09 3.87
C LEU A 185 2.91 -22.42 4.18
N ARG A 186 3.50 -23.05 3.17
CA ARG A 186 4.29 -24.28 3.33
C ARG A 186 5.51 -24.03 4.22
N TRP A 187 6.27 -22.97 3.94
CA TRP A 187 7.45 -22.62 4.72
C TRP A 187 7.10 -22.42 6.20
N LEU A 188 6.00 -21.72 6.50
CA LEU A 188 5.54 -21.56 7.89
C LEU A 188 5.27 -22.90 8.57
N ARG A 189 4.65 -23.85 7.86
CA ARG A 189 4.35 -25.20 8.37
C ARG A 189 5.59 -26.04 8.60
N GLU A 190 6.62 -25.84 7.80
CA GLU A 190 7.88 -26.59 7.88
C GLU A 190 8.86 -26.00 8.92
N ASN A 191 8.77 -24.69 9.19
CA ASN A 191 9.77 -23.98 10.01
C ASN A 191 9.25 -23.54 11.39
N LEU A 192 7.92 -23.52 11.60
CA LEU A 192 7.35 -23.17 12.90
C LEU A 192 6.86 -24.42 13.64
N ILE A 193 7.18 -24.47 14.93
CA ILE A 193 6.74 -25.54 15.82
C ILE A 193 5.43 -25.10 16.47
N LEU A 194 4.37 -25.89 16.29
CA LEU A 194 3.09 -25.64 16.96
C LEU A 194 3.26 -25.86 18.47
N SER A 195 3.18 -24.77 19.23
CA SER A 195 3.18 -24.79 20.70
C SER A 195 2.09 -23.86 21.25
N ASP A 196 1.84 -23.95 22.56
CA ASP A 196 0.93 -23.00 23.23
C ASP A 196 1.50 -21.59 23.35
N SER A 197 2.84 -21.47 23.34
CA SER A 197 3.55 -20.19 23.37
C SER A 197 3.71 -19.53 22.00
N LEU A 198 3.34 -20.20 20.91
CA LEU A 198 3.46 -19.63 19.56
C LEU A 198 2.40 -18.56 19.34
N GLU A 199 2.80 -17.30 19.44
CA GLU A 199 1.96 -16.15 19.14
C GLU A 199 2.39 -15.50 17.82
N GLY A 200 1.47 -15.39 16.88
CA GLY A 200 1.74 -14.74 15.62
C GLY A 200 0.56 -14.75 14.67
N VAL A 201 0.70 -13.95 13.62
CA VAL A 201 -0.34 -13.70 12.62
C VAL A 201 0.28 -13.74 11.24
N VAL A 202 -0.41 -14.35 10.29
CA VAL A 202 -0.04 -14.42 8.88
C VAL A 202 -0.88 -13.41 8.11
N TYR A 203 -0.21 -12.57 7.33
CA TYR A 203 -0.83 -11.58 6.47
C TYR A 203 -0.30 -11.68 5.03
N PHE A 204 -1.20 -11.64 4.05
CA PHE A 204 -0.82 -11.64 2.64
C PHE A 204 -0.80 -10.20 2.12
N ALA A 205 0.38 -9.71 1.79
CA ALA A 205 0.59 -8.33 1.39
C ALA A 205 1.27 -8.28 0.01
N ASP A 206 0.49 -7.99 -1.04
CA ASP A 206 1.01 -7.77 -2.38
C ASP A 206 1.91 -6.53 -2.41
N ASP A 207 2.93 -6.54 -3.27
CA ASP A 207 4.01 -5.56 -3.22
C ASP A 207 3.64 -4.15 -3.70
N ASP A 208 2.49 -3.98 -4.36
CA ASP A 208 2.01 -2.72 -4.95
C ASP A 208 0.92 -2.01 -4.14
N ASN A 209 0.43 -2.65 -3.09
CA ASN A 209 -0.60 -2.13 -2.20
C ASN A 209 -0.02 -1.08 -1.23
N THR A 210 -0.90 -0.30 -0.61
CA THR A 210 -0.52 0.71 0.40
C THR A 210 -1.09 0.31 1.76
N TYR A 211 -0.25 0.35 2.80
CA TYR A 211 -0.58 -0.12 4.14
C TYR A 211 -0.35 0.98 5.17
N SER A 212 -1.35 1.25 6.01
CA SER A 212 -1.17 2.12 7.19
C SER A 212 -0.47 1.38 8.32
N LEU A 213 0.25 2.10 9.20
CA LEU A 213 0.85 1.49 10.39
C LEU A 213 -0.20 0.96 11.36
N GLU A 214 -1.36 1.63 11.46
CA GLU A 214 -2.47 1.23 12.32
C GLU A 214 -2.99 -0.17 11.98
N LEU A 215 -2.96 -0.56 10.69
CA LEU A 215 -3.37 -1.89 10.24
C LEU A 215 -2.61 -3.02 10.94
N PHE A 216 -1.30 -2.85 11.15
CA PHE A 216 -0.46 -3.88 11.75
C PHE A 216 -0.77 -4.09 13.22
N GLU A 217 -1.16 -3.03 13.93
CA GLU A 217 -1.58 -3.14 15.32
C GLU A 217 -2.99 -3.77 15.45
N GLU A 218 -3.90 -3.45 14.52
CA GLU A 218 -5.23 -4.08 14.47
C GLU A 218 -5.15 -5.60 14.27
N MET A 219 -4.29 -6.06 13.35
CA MET A 219 -4.16 -7.48 13.04
C MET A 219 -3.34 -8.26 14.07
N ARG A 220 -2.46 -7.62 14.86
CA ARG A 220 -1.55 -8.31 15.78
C ARG A 220 -2.27 -9.17 16.81
N SER A 221 -3.48 -8.77 17.19
CA SER A 221 -4.31 -9.41 18.21
C SER A 221 -5.22 -10.53 17.69
N THR A 222 -5.10 -10.94 16.42
CA THR A 222 -5.97 -11.93 15.78
C THR A 222 -5.91 -13.31 16.43
N GLN A 223 -7.07 -13.85 16.83
CA GLN A 223 -7.18 -15.15 17.51
C GLN A 223 -7.49 -16.30 16.54
N LYS A 224 -8.30 -16.05 15.52
CA LYS A 224 -8.64 -16.96 14.42
C LYS A 224 -8.37 -16.28 13.09
N VAL A 225 -9.32 -15.46 12.62
CA VAL A 225 -9.21 -14.70 11.37
C VAL A 225 -9.85 -13.34 11.57
N SER A 226 -9.07 -12.30 11.37
CA SER A 226 -9.51 -10.91 11.41
C SER A 226 -9.82 -10.37 10.03
N VAL A 227 -10.80 -9.49 9.92
CA VAL A 227 -11.21 -8.87 8.65
C VAL A 227 -11.41 -7.36 8.77
N TRP A 228 -11.18 -6.63 7.68
CA TRP A 228 -11.33 -5.17 7.61
C TRP A 228 -11.67 -4.69 6.18
N PRO A 229 -12.10 -3.42 6.02
CA PRO A 229 -12.33 -2.80 4.72
C PRO A 229 -11.05 -2.62 3.90
N VAL A 230 -11.17 -2.76 2.58
CA VAL A 230 -10.09 -2.54 1.61
C VAL A 230 -10.53 -1.52 0.58
N ALA A 231 -9.70 -0.51 0.33
CA ALA A 231 -9.98 0.49 -0.70
C ALA A 231 -9.64 0.00 -2.11
N PHE A 232 -10.32 0.56 -3.12
CA PHE A 232 -10.02 0.40 -4.55
C PHE A 232 -10.10 -1.04 -5.09
N VAL A 233 -10.97 -1.84 -4.49
CA VAL A 233 -11.27 -3.22 -4.91
C VAL A 233 -12.71 -3.32 -5.43
N GLY A 234 -13.00 -4.37 -6.20
CA GLY A 234 -14.36 -4.66 -6.69
C GLY A 234 -14.98 -3.58 -7.58
N GLY A 235 -14.17 -2.65 -8.13
CA GLY A 235 -14.68 -1.49 -8.88
C GLY A 235 -15.35 -0.43 -8.00
N LEU A 236 -15.06 -0.42 -6.70
CA LEU A 236 -15.66 0.48 -5.72
C LEU A 236 -14.61 1.36 -5.04
N ARG A 237 -15.08 2.39 -4.32
CA ARG A 237 -14.21 3.17 -3.42
C ARG A 237 -13.58 2.27 -2.36
N TYR A 238 -14.36 1.35 -1.81
CA TYR A 238 -13.92 0.30 -0.90
C TYR A 238 -14.96 -0.82 -0.85
N GLU A 239 -14.51 -2.02 -0.50
CA GLU A 239 -15.35 -3.13 -0.04
C GLU A 239 -15.16 -3.32 1.47
N ALA A 240 -16.20 -3.79 2.17
CA ALA A 240 -16.15 -3.94 3.62
C ALA A 240 -16.99 -5.13 4.13
N PRO A 241 -16.59 -5.82 5.21
CA PRO A 241 -17.47 -6.73 5.93
C PRO A 241 -18.71 -6.00 6.49
N LYS A 242 -19.89 -6.64 6.44
CA LYS A 242 -21.09 -6.18 7.15
C LYS A 242 -21.03 -6.70 8.58
N VAL A 243 -21.00 -5.79 9.54
CA VAL A 243 -20.96 -6.12 10.97
C VAL A 243 -22.29 -5.73 11.60
N ASN A 244 -22.88 -6.63 12.39
CA ASN A 244 -24.12 -6.37 13.13
C ASN A 244 -23.84 -5.62 14.45
N THR A 245 -24.90 -5.27 15.19
CA THR A 245 -24.79 -4.56 16.48
C THR A 245 -24.07 -5.38 17.57
N ALA A 246 -24.02 -6.71 17.43
CA ALA A 246 -23.30 -7.60 18.32
C ALA A 246 -21.80 -7.74 17.97
N GLY A 247 -21.30 -6.97 17.00
CA GLY A 247 -19.90 -7.03 16.58
C GLY A 247 -19.54 -8.29 15.79
N LYS A 248 -20.52 -8.94 15.13
CA LYS A 248 -20.31 -10.13 14.31
C LYS A 248 -20.46 -9.83 12.84
N VAL A 249 -19.60 -10.44 12.02
CA VAL A 249 -19.72 -10.39 10.57
C VAL A 249 -20.97 -11.19 10.16
N VAL A 250 -21.82 -10.59 9.35
CA VAL A 250 -23.08 -11.19 8.86
C VAL A 250 -23.18 -11.21 7.34
N GLY A 251 -22.14 -10.74 6.65
CA GLY A 251 -22.07 -10.70 5.18
C GLY A 251 -21.10 -9.65 4.70
N TRP A 252 -21.28 -9.19 3.46
CA TRP A 252 -20.30 -8.35 2.77
C TRP A 252 -20.96 -7.15 2.07
N LYS A 253 -20.31 -5.99 2.12
CA LYS A 253 -20.66 -4.76 1.37
C LYS A 253 -19.83 -4.74 0.09
N THR A 254 -20.25 -5.51 -0.90
CA THR A 254 -19.61 -5.64 -2.21
C THR A 254 -20.67 -5.63 -3.31
N VAL A 255 -20.27 -5.32 -4.55
CA VAL A 255 -21.16 -5.41 -5.73
C VAL A 255 -20.88 -6.69 -6.52
N PHE A 256 -19.62 -7.06 -6.67
CA PHE A 256 -19.25 -8.29 -7.36
C PHE A 256 -19.47 -9.52 -6.45
N ASP A 257 -20.49 -10.31 -6.81
CA ASP A 257 -20.84 -11.58 -6.19
C ASP A 257 -20.82 -11.54 -4.64
N PRO A 258 -21.74 -10.78 -4.02
CA PRO A 258 -21.76 -10.58 -2.57
C PRO A 258 -22.16 -11.83 -1.78
N ASN A 259 -22.70 -12.85 -2.46
CA ASN A 259 -23.12 -14.11 -1.86
C ASN A 259 -21.97 -15.14 -1.79
N ARG A 260 -20.76 -14.78 -2.24
CA ARG A 260 -19.55 -15.57 -1.98
C ARG A 260 -19.40 -15.83 -0.49
N PRO A 261 -18.96 -17.05 -0.07
CA PRO A 261 -18.72 -17.35 1.33
C PRO A 261 -17.83 -16.30 2.01
N PHE A 262 -16.75 -15.90 1.34
CA PHE A 262 -15.90 -14.79 1.77
C PHE A 262 -15.71 -13.80 0.61
N ALA A 263 -16.60 -12.81 0.52
CA ALA A 263 -16.51 -11.73 -0.47
C ALA A 263 -15.59 -10.61 0.04
N ILE A 264 -14.29 -10.92 0.12
CA ILE A 264 -13.24 -10.01 0.60
C ILE A 264 -11.99 -10.17 -0.28
N ASP A 265 -11.21 -9.09 -0.40
CA ASP A 265 -9.92 -9.06 -1.08
C ASP A 265 -8.80 -9.70 -0.23
N MET A 266 -7.73 -10.18 -0.87
CA MET A 266 -6.54 -10.74 -0.24
C MET A 266 -5.97 -9.86 0.89
N ALA A 267 -5.93 -8.54 0.68
CA ALA A 267 -5.39 -7.60 1.65
C ALA A 267 -6.34 -7.33 2.84
N GLY A 268 -7.56 -7.87 2.81
CA GLY A 268 -8.63 -7.57 3.76
C GLY A 268 -8.68 -8.46 5.00
N PHE A 269 -7.80 -9.45 5.13
CA PHE A 269 -7.82 -10.38 6.26
C PHE A 269 -6.43 -10.80 6.72
N ALA A 270 -6.34 -11.25 7.97
CA ALA A 270 -5.16 -11.93 8.50
C ALA A 270 -5.56 -13.15 9.34
N ILE A 271 -4.67 -14.11 9.46
CA ILE A 271 -4.94 -15.44 10.02
C ILE A 271 -4.00 -15.68 11.20
N ASN A 272 -4.50 -16.16 12.33
CA ASN A 272 -3.65 -16.61 13.42
C ASN A 272 -2.73 -17.74 12.95
N VAL A 273 -1.42 -17.63 13.22
CA VAL A 273 -0.42 -18.59 12.71
C VAL A 273 -0.70 -20.01 13.21
N ARG A 274 -1.21 -20.18 14.43
CA ARG A 274 -1.54 -21.50 14.97
C ARG A 274 -2.67 -22.16 14.18
N LEU A 275 -3.63 -21.38 13.66
CA LEU A 275 -4.70 -21.90 12.82
C LEU A 275 -4.16 -22.41 11.48
N VAL A 276 -3.19 -21.70 10.89
CA VAL A 276 -2.49 -22.15 9.67
C VAL A 276 -1.76 -23.48 9.90
N LEU A 277 -1.09 -23.63 11.05
CA LEU A 277 -0.38 -24.87 11.42
C LEU A 277 -1.34 -26.04 11.72
N LYS A 278 -2.46 -25.77 12.42
CA LYS A 278 -3.49 -26.78 12.74
C LYS A 278 -4.27 -27.27 11.51
N ARG A 279 -4.23 -26.53 10.40
CA ARG A 279 -4.92 -26.85 9.14
C ARG A 279 -3.90 -26.97 7.99
N PRO A 280 -3.03 -28.01 8.00
CA PRO A 280 -1.96 -28.14 7.01
C PRO A 280 -2.44 -28.32 5.56
N TRP A 281 -3.68 -28.81 5.37
CA TRP A 281 -4.30 -28.98 4.04
C TRP A 281 -4.85 -27.69 3.44
N ALA A 282 -5.14 -26.66 4.25
CA ALA A 282 -5.79 -25.44 3.79
C ALA A 282 -4.82 -24.59 2.94
N ASN A 283 -5.05 -24.50 1.63
CA ASN A 283 -4.19 -23.75 0.71
C ASN A 283 -5.06 -22.97 -0.28
N PHE A 284 -4.49 -21.97 -0.93
CA PHE A 284 -5.15 -21.38 -2.09
C PHE A 284 -5.25 -22.41 -3.20
N GLN A 285 -6.45 -22.62 -3.72
CA GLN A 285 -6.67 -23.57 -4.81
C GLN A 285 -6.01 -23.06 -6.10
N LEU A 286 -5.29 -23.95 -6.80
CA LEU A 286 -4.54 -23.61 -8.00
C LEU A 286 -5.38 -23.62 -9.28
N SER A 287 -6.39 -24.48 -9.35
CA SER A 287 -7.21 -24.70 -10.53
C SER A 287 -8.70 -24.74 -10.16
N GLY A 288 -9.57 -24.50 -11.14
CA GLY A 288 -11.02 -24.56 -10.96
C GLY A 288 -11.61 -23.45 -10.07
N VAL A 289 -10.85 -22.39 -9.79
CA VAL A 289 -11.30 -21.25 -8.97
C VAL A 289 -11.91 -20.19 -9.87
N LYS A 290 -13.20 -19.91 -9.67
CA LYS A 290 -13.88 -18.78 -10.32
C LYS A 290 -13.18 -17.46 -9.97
N GLY A 291 -13.13 -16.51 -10.90
CA GLY A 291 -12.57 -15.18 -10.62
C GLY A 291 -13.15 -14.54 -9.36
N GLY A 292 -12.30 -14.08 -8.45
CA GLY A 292 -12.68 -13.55 -7.13
C GLY A 292 -13.04 -14.60 -6.06
N TYR A 293 -12.78 -15.89 -6.27
CA TYR A 293 -13.03 -16.93 -5.25
C TYR A 293 -11.76 -17.47 -4.60
N GLN A 294 -10.61 -16.85 -4.84
CA GLN A 294 -9.34 -17.35 -4.33
C GLN A 294 -9.27 -17.25 -2.81
N GLU A 295 -9.66 -16.12 -2.24
CA GLU A 295 -9.72 -15.87 -0.80
C GLU A 295 -10.67 -16.86 -0.13
N THR A 296 -11.84 -17.05 -0.73
CA THR A 296 -12.81 -18.08 -0.30
C THR A 296 -12.21 -19.48 -0.32
N SER A 297 -11.37 -19.82 -1.30
CA SER A 297 -10.78 -21.15 -1.44
C SER A 297 -9.90 -21.54 -0.25
N LEU A 298 -9.25 -20.57 0.40
CA LEU A 298 -8.47 -20.77 1.62
C LEU A 298 -9.35 -20.63 2.88
N LEU A 299 -10.09 -19.53 3.01
CA LEU A 299 -10.79 -19.17 4.25
C LEU A 299 -11.86 -20.19 4.67
N LYS A 300 -12.53 -20.82 3.70
CA LYS A 300 -13.54 -21.86 3.97
C LYS A 300 -12.97 -23.10 4.69
N ASP A 301 -11.68 -23.37 4.53
CA ASP A 301 -10.99 -24.50 5.17
C ASP A 301 -10.43 -24.13 6.56
N LEU A 302 -10.54 -22.85 6.95
CA LEU A 302 -9.97 -22.30 8.19
C LEU A 302 -11.03 -21.89 9.21
N VAL A 303 -12.08 -21.17 8.78
CA VAL A 303 -13.07 -20.54 9.66
C VAL A 303 -14.46 -20.47 9.02
N THR A 304 -15.47 -20.24 9.85
CA THR A 304 -16.82 -19.82 9.43
C THR A 304 -16.98 -18.29 9.56
N ILE A 305 -18.02 -17.71 8.94
CA ILE A 305 -18.32 -16.27 9.03
C ILE A 305 -18.50 -15.81 10.49
N ALA A 306 -19.11 -16.64 11.34
CA ALA A 306 -19.38 -16.30 12.75
C ALA A 306 -18.10 -16.20 13.61
N GLU A 307 -17.01 -16.81 13.15
CA GLU A 307 -15.70 -16.83 13.81
C GLU A 307 -14.78 -15.68 13.38
N LEU A 308 -15.21 -14.86 12.42
CA LEU A 308 -14.45 -13.70 11.97
C LEU A 308 -14.41 -12.60 13.03
N GLU A 309 -13.26 -11.96 13.15
CA GLU A 309 -13.01 -10.84 14.07
C GLU A 309 -12.98 -9.51 13.28
N PRO A 310 -14.05 -8.70 13.32
CA PRO A 310 -14.03 -7.41 12.63
C PRO A 310 -13.05 -6.45 13.31
N LYS A 311 -12.18 -5.83 12.52
CA LYS A 311 -11.21 -4.80 12.94
C LYS A 311 -11.59 -3.44 12.34
N ALA A 312 -10.69 -2.46 12.43
CA ALA A 312 -10.81 -1.13 11.85
C ALA A 312 -12.12 -0.43 12.29
N ALA A 313 -12.33 -0.37 13.61
CA ALA A 313 -13.53 0.15 14.26
C ALA A 313 -14.83 -0.47 13.70
N ASN A 314 -14.99 -1.80 13.86
CA ASN A 314 -16.12 -2.58 13.33
C ASN A 314 -16.32 -2.40 11.81
N CYS A 315 -15.21 -2.43 11.07
CA CYS A 315 -15.16 -2.31 9.62
C CYS A 315 -15.72 -0.98 9.09
N THR A 316 -15.46 0.12 9.80
CA THR A 316 -15.86 1.47 9.40
C THR A 316 -14.70 2.35 8.92
N LYS A 317 -13.45 1.95 9.19
CA LYS A 317 -12.23 2.63 8.72
C LYS A 317 -11.55 1.85 7.60
N VAL A 318 -10.94 2.58 6.66
CA VAL A 318 -10.08 2.02 5.62
C VAL A 318 -8.62 2.20 6.05
N LEU A 319 -7.90 1.09 6.21
CA LEU A 319 -6.50 1.07 6.69
C LEU A 319 -5.52 0.47 5.68
N VAL A 320 -6.05 -0.01 4.54
CA VAL A 320 -5.30 -0.61 3.43
C VAL A 320 -5.97 -0.25 2.11
N TRP A 321 -5.15 0.01 1.09
CA TRP A 321 -5.59 0.43 -0.24
C TRP A 321 -4.94 -0.48 -1.29
N HIS A 322 -5.77 -1.06 -2.17
CA HIS A 322 -5.32 -1.84 -3.30
C HIS A 322 -4.85 -0.91 -4.44
N THR A 323 -3.80 -0.15 -4.18
CA THR A 323 -3.17 0.70 -5.19
C THR A 323 -2.57 -0.13 -6.33
N ARG A 324 -2.47 0.48 -7.51
CA ARG A 324 -1.79 -0.12 -8.67
C ARG A 324 -0.89 0.92 -9.30
N THR A 325 0.32 0.50 -9.63
CA THR A 325 1.28 1.38 -10.30
C THR A 325 1.15 1.25 -11.80
N GLU A 326 1.09 2.38 -12.48
CA GLU A 326 1.06 2.41 -13.94
C GLU A 326 2.35 1.83 -14.53
N LYS A 327 2.24 1.23 -15.72
CA LYS A 327 3.42 0.74 -16.44
C LYS A 327 4.27 1.94 -16.88
N PRO A 328 5.58 1.98 -16.55
CA PRO A 328 6.45 3.05 -17.00
C PRO A 328 6.52 3.14 -18.53
N THR A 329 6.55 4.36 -19.05
CA THR A 329 6.71 4.64 -20.48
C THR A 329 8.19 4.67 -20.83
N LEU A 330 8.69 3.58 -21.43
CA LEU A 330 10.09 3.39 -21.79
C LEU A 330 10.33 3.49 -23.31
N VAL A 331 9.56 4.32 -24.03
CA VAL A 331 9.65 4.43 -25.50
C VAL A 331 11.01 4.90 -26.00
N ASN A 332 11.72 5.72 -25.21
CA ASN A 332 13.02 6.26 -25.56
C ASN A 332 14.18 5.26 -25.37
N GLU A 333 13.95 4.09 -24.78
CA GLU A 333 14.93 2.99 -24.81
C GLU A 333 15.16 2.47 -26.25
N GLY A 334 14.18 2.67 -27.14
CA GLY A 334 14.24 2.18 -28.50
C GLY A 334 14.39 0.66 -28.59
N ARG A 335 14.76 0.15 -29.77
CA ARG A 335 14.99 -1.29 -29.98
C ARG A 335 16.39 -1.76 -29.58
N GLN A 336 17.36 -0.85 -29.57
CA GLN A 336 18.76 -1.14 -29.30
C GLN A 336 19.12 -0.98 -27.81
N GLY A 337 18.21 -0.42 -26.99
CA GLY A 337 18.52 0.05 -25.64
C GLY A 337 19.19 1.42 -25.69
N PHE A 338 18.85 2.30 -24.75
CA PHE A 338 19.48 3.61 -24.60
C PHE A 338 20.26 3.71 -23.30
N THR A 339 19.65 3.25 -22.20
CA THR A 339 20.30 3.27 -20.88
C THR A 339 21.28 2.11 -20.71
N ASP A 340 22.22 2.26 -19.79
CA ASP A 340 23.12 1.17 -19.41
C ASP A 340 22.33 0.09 -18.68
N LEU A 341 22.21 -1.09 -19.29
CA LEU A 341 21.52 -2.26 -18.75
C LEU A 341 22.10 -2.78 -17.43
N LYS A 342 23.31 -2.33 -17.04
CA LYS A 342 23.93 -2.65 -15.74
C LYS A 342 23.43 -1.76 -14.61
N VAL A 343 22.80 -0.63 -14.92
CA VAL A 343 22.23 0.27 -13.90
C VAL A 343 20.90 -0.30 -13.44
N GLU A 344 20.88 -0.78 -12.19
CA GLU A 344 19.69 -1.34 -11.56
C GLU A 344 18.68 -0.23 -11.20
N VAL A 345 17.49 -0.29 -11.81
CA VAL A 345 16.37 0.64 -11.59
C VAL A 345 15.36 0.10 -10.58
#